data_AF-A0A2S5REC7-F1
#
_entry.id   AF-A0A2S5REC7-F1
#
_cell.length_a   1.000
_cell.length_b   1.000
_cell.length_c   1.000
_cell.angle_alpha   90.00
_cell.angle_beta   90.00
_cell.angle_gamma   90.00
#
_symmetry.space_group_name_H-M   'P 1'
#
loop_
_entity.id
_entity.type
_entity.pdbx_description
1 polymer ?
#
loop_
_entity_poly.entity_id
_entity_poly.type
_entity_poly.pdbx_seq_one_letter_code
_entity_poly.pdbx_strand_id
1 'polypeptide(L)'
;MNNYFDIKNKNTKMKQGIILIFLISLLMFITSSFFDREIMDFFVDLFKIDAIKLVSVLSYELGNMVLIGFVIPLCSICILNWIIIKYKNKNIFKMLSLNKKSFLKLVFWLFIIIGTFPLLFTSLNDLINGLKIYNSKSDVTLDGIDIHLLVTLFEKGIINLIIVFAIIVFNLYFYFKHLNYMIETNYLEDNNFVKPAITVVSSIIFSYLVIVVLKHASGRPFYLNVAWTNNSAKIAGLDPNNSIEELFKLYGWNFYDPKGIDIFSEANYYEWWQTNNTLKNWINWLTYPEIPWIDYGDHYRDMDFPSGHMISYSNLVAMAYFFYFTKSYQTTNKFTNEQKSVFAISCILWIIPVFTLQIQMFHWPTDIFFSVCFAILFFVICKKIINRIFYKKIIK
;
A
#
# COMPACT_ATOMS: atom_id res chain seq x y z
N MET A 1 -21.61 -36.87 2.12
CA MET A 1 -21.01 -35.51 2.13
C MET A 1 -21.42 -34.84 0.83
N ASN A 2 -22.62 -34.27 0.81
CA ASN A 2 -23.27 -33.76 -0.39
C ASN A 2 -23.14 -32.22 -0.44
N ASN A 3 -22.78 -31.68 -1.61
CA ASN A 3 -23.13 -30.35 -2.11
C ASN A 3 -22.74 -29.08 -1.33
N TYR A 4 -21.70 -29.09 -0.48
CA TYR A 4 -21.22 -27.83 0.16
C TYR A 4 -20.34 -26.93 -0.74
N PHE A 5 -19.94 -27.39 -1.92
CA PHE A 5 -19.03 -26.65 -2.81
C PHE A 5 -19.67 -26.04 -4.05
N ASP A 6 -20.97 -26.27 -4.22
CA ASP A 6 -21.74 -25.54 -5.22
C ASP A 6 -22.08 -24.17 -4.63
N ILE A 7 -21.08 -23.29 -4.54
CA ILE A 7 -21.30 -21.84 -4.38
C ILE A 7 -22.00 -21.40 -5.66
N LYS A 8 -23.30 -21.71 -5.76
CA LYS A 8 -24.19 -21.21 -6.80
C LYS A 8 -24.07 -19.70 -6.76
N ASN A 9 -23.55 -19.16 -7.86
CA ASN A 9 -23.55 -17.74 -8.23
C ASN A 9 -24.76 -17.02 -7.63
N LYS A 10 -24.61 -16.32 -6.50
CA LYS A 10 -25.55 -15.30 -6.03
C LYS A 10 -24.99 -14.51 -4.85
N ASN A 11 -23.99 -13.69 -5.16
CA ASN A 11 -23.90 -12.38 -4.54
C ASN A 11 -23.53 -11.37 -5.64
N THR A 12 -24.52 -11.05 -6.46
CA THR A 12 -24.38 -10.20 -7.65
C THR A 12 -23.90 -8.81 -7.27
N LYS A 13 -24.32 -8.25 -6.13
CA LYS A 13 -24.03 -6.86 -5.75
C LYS A 13 -22.55 -6.59 -5.49
N MET A 14 -21.84 -7.44 -4.72
CA MET A 14 -20.41 -7.22 -4.47
C MET A 14 -19.57 -7.41 -5.74
N LYS A 15 -19.93 -8.41 -6.56
CA LYS A 15 -19.30 -8.64 -7.87
C LYS A 15 -19.56 -7.47 -8.82
N GLN A 16 -20.80 -6.97 -8.86
CA GLN A 16 -21.19 -5.77 -9.63
C GLN A 16 -20.43 -4.54 -9.15
N GLY A 17 -20.27 -4.36 -7.84
CA GLY A 17 -19.48 -3.27 -7.27
C GLY A 17 -18.02 -3.32 -7.70
N ILE A 18 -17.36 -4.48 -7.61
CA ILE A 18 -15.97 -4.63 -8.07
C ILE A 18 -15.85 -4.39 -9.58
N ILE A 19 -16.81 -4.88 -10.39
CA ILE A 19 -16.84 -4.62 -11.83
C ILE A 19 -17.03 -3.13 -12.11
N LEU A 20 -17.93 -2.46 -11.39
CA LEU A 20 -18.18 -1.03 -11.55
C LEU A 20 -16.92 -0.23 -11.21
N ILE A 21 -16.25 -0.55 -10.10
CA ILE A 21 -14.99 0.10 -9.73
C ILE A 21 -13.93 -0.13 -10.79
N PHE A 22 -13.78 -1.36 -11.30
CA PHE A 22 -12.87 -1.65 -12.40
C PHE A 22 -13.18 -0.82 -13.65
N LEU A 23 -14.46 -0.71 -14.05
CA LEU A 23 -14.86 0.06 -15.22
C LEU A 23 -14.63 1.56 -15.05
N ILE A 24 -14.93 2.11 -13.86
CA ILE A 24 -14.66 3.52 -13.53
C ILE A 24 -13.16 3.77 -13.58
N SER A 25 -12.35 2.94 -12.92
CA SER A 25 -10.89 3.08 -12.94
C SER A 25 -10.30 2.90 -14.33
N LEU A 26 -10.86 2.02 -15.16
CA LEU A 26 -10.42 1.86 -16.55
C LEU A 26 -10.73 3.11 -17.37
N LEU A 27 -11.92 3.67 -17.22
CA LEU A 27 -12.29 4.93 -17.87
C LEU A 27 -11.36 6.06 -17.42
N MET A 28 -11.13 6.18 -16.11
CA MET A 28 -10.23 7.19 -15.54
C MET A 28 -8.79 7.02 -16.02
N PHE A 29 -8.30 5.78 -16.13
CA PHE A 29 -6.97 5.47 -16.68
C PHE A 29 -6.85 5.89 -18.15
N ILE A 30 -7.87 5.64 -18.97
CA ILE A 30 -7.90 6.06 -20.36
C ILE A 30 -7.91 7.58 -20.44
N THR A 31 -8.75 8.27 -19.66
CA THR A 31 -8.79 9.74 -19.68
C THR A 31 -7.48 10.35 -19.17
N SER A 32 -6.90 9.82 -18.09
CA SER A 32 -5.64 10.32 -17.56
C SER A 32 -4.47 10.03 -18.49
N SER A 33 -4.57 9.05 -19.38
CA SER A 33 -3.55 8.84 -20.42
C SER A 33 -3.45 10.00 -21.42
N PHE A 34 -4.41 10.93 -21.46
CA PHE A 34 -4.38 12.11 -22.32
C PHE A 34 -4.30 13.43 -21.55
N PHE A 35 -4.73 13.44 -20.29
CA PHE A 35 -4.85 14.64 -19.46
C PHE A 35 -4.09 14.51 -18.13
N ASP A 36 -3.04 13.68 -18.07
CA ASP A 36 -2.34 13.34 -16.83
C ASP A 36 -1.81 14.58 -16.13
N ARG A 37 -1.20 15.51 -16.90
CA ARG A 37 -0.62 16.76 -16.40
C ARG A 37 -1.67 17.71 -15.86
N GLU A 38 -2.74 17.95 -16.61
CA GLU A 38 -3.81 18.87 -16.24
C GLU A 38 -4.57 18.39 -15.01
N ILE A 39 -4.82 17.08 -14.91
CA ILE A 39 -5.45 16.48 -13.72
C ILE A 39 -4.51 16.61 -12.53
N MET A 40 -3.22 16.31 -12.71
CA MET A 40 -2.24 16.36 -11.63
C MET A 40 -2.07 17.78 -11.09
N ASP A 41 -1.94 18.78 -11.94
CA ASP A 41 -1.77 20.18 -11.57
C ASP A 41 -2.95 20.70 -10.72
N PHE A 42 -4.18 20.27 -11.06
CA PHE A 42 -5.37 20.54 -10.25
C PHE A 42 -5.28 19.93 -8.84
N PHE A 43 -4.83 18.67 -8.71
CA PHE A 43 -4.75 18.02 -7.40
C PHE A 43 -3.61 18.57 -6.55
N VAL A 44 -2.48 18.93 -7.14
CA VAL A 44 -1.32 19.45 -6.41
C VAL A 44 -1.61 20.81 -5.78
N ASP A 45 -2.43 21.66 -6.40
CA ASP A 45 -2.82 22.94 -5.79
C ASP A 45 -3.50 22.77 -4.41
N LEU A 46 -4.22 21.65 -4.22
CA LEU A 46 -4.84 21.31 -2.93
C LEU A 46 -3.81 21.04 -1.81
N PHE A 47 -2.55 20.78 -2.16
CA PHE A 47 -1.46 20.58 -1.20
C PHE A 47 -1.17 21.84 -0.37
N LYS A 48 -1.55 23.03 -0.87
CA LYS A 48 -1.42 24.31 -0.15
C LYS A 48 -2.39 24.43 1.02
N ILE A 49 -3.36 23.53 1.14
CA ILE A 49 -4.31 23.47 2.25
C ILE A 49 -3.78 22.49 3.30
N ASP A 50 -3.31 23.00 4.44
CA ASP A 50 -2.63 22.21 5.49
C ASP A 50 -3.40 20.94 5.91
N ALA A 51 -4.72 21.04 6.08
CA ALA A 51 -5.53 19.89 6.47
C ALA A 51 -5.50 18.78 5.40
N ILE A 52 -5.52 19.16 4.12
CA ILE A 52 -5.45 18.22 3.01
C ILE A 52 -4.05 17.65 2.87
N LYS A 53 -3.01 18.48 3.03
CA LYS A 53 -1.61 18.04 3.10
C LYS A 53 -1.42 16.95 4.15
N LEU A 54 -1.84 17.21 5.39
CA LEU A 54 -1.70 16.27 6.51
C LEU A 54 -2.44 14.95 6.27
N VAL A 55 -3.67 15.01 5.77
CA VAL A 55 -4.42 13.79 5.38
C VAL A 55 -3.67 13.04 4.29
N SER A 56 -3.03 13.75 3.38
CA SER A 56 -2.31 13.14 2.27
C SER A 56 -0.99 12.48 2.71
N VAL A 57 -0.23 13.11 3.62
CA VAL A 57 0.94 12.50 4.26
C VAL A 57 0.53 11.25 5.03
N LEU A 58 -0.54 11.34 5.83
CA LEU A 58 -1.05 10.23 6.61
C LEU A 58 -1.46 9.05 5.71
N SER A 59 -2.13 9.34 4.59
CA SER A 59 -2.51 8.28 3.64
C SER A 59 -1.30 7.68 2.92
N TYR A 60 -0.26 8.45 2.62
CA TYR A 60 0.96 7.91 2.04
C TYR A 60 1.63 6.93 3.02
N GLU A 61 1.89 7.39 4.25
CA GLU A 61 2.55 6.59 5.28
C GLU A 61 1.73 5.36 5.71
N LEU A 62 0.41 5.52 5.79
CA LEU A 62 -0.48 4.39 6.08
C LEU A 62 -0.38 3.32 4.97
N GLY A 63 -0.29 3.73 3.70
CA GLY A 63 -0.17 2.80 2.57
C GLY A 63 1.04 1.86 2.66
N ASN A 64 2.16 2.32 3.22
CA ASN A 64 3.33 1.48 3.51
C ASN A 64 3.05 0.42 4.56
N MET A 65 2.15 0.71 5.49
CA MET A 65 1.87 -0.12 6.65
C MET A 65 0.62 -0.98 6.50
N VAL A 66 -0.24 -0.74 5.51
CA VAL A 66 -1.52 -1.47 5.35
C VAL A 66 -1.30 -2.98 5.29
N LEU A 67 -0.32 -3.47 4.51
CA LEU A 67 -0.10 -4.92 4.41
C LEU A 67 0.43 -5.52 5.71
N ILE A 68 1.49 -4.92 6.27
CA ILE A 68 2.16 -5.42 7.48
C ILE A 68 1.23 -5.32 8.68
N GLY A 69 0.50 -4.22 8.81
CA GLY A 69 -0.39 -3.96 9.93
C GLY A 69 -1.70 -4.73 9.89
N PHE A 70 -2.27 -5.03 8.71
CA PHE A 70 -3.64 -5.54 8.63
C PHE A 70 -3.78 -6.88 7.90
N VAL A 71 -3.00 -7.13 6.85
CA VAL A 71 -3.21 -8.29 5.95
C VAL A 71 -2.31 -9.46 6.32
N ILE A 72 -1.02 -9.20 6.52
CA ILE A 72 0.01 -10.22 6.78
C ILE A 72 -0.29 -11.01 8.07
N PRO A 73 -0.61 -10.38 9.23
CA PRO A 73 -0.83 -11.12 10.47
C PRO A 73 -1.93 -12.16 10.33
N LEU A 74 -3.09 -11.79 9.76
CA LEU A 74 -4.21 -12.70 9.57
C LEU A 74 -3.89 -13.82 8.57
N CYS A 75 -3.29 -13.50 7.43
CA CYS A 75 -2.90 -14.52 6.45
C CYS A 75 -1.88 -15.51 7.02
N SER A 76 -0.89 -15.02 7.75
CA SER A 76 0.13 -15.84 8.42
C SER A 76 -0.49 -16.81 9.42
N ILE A 77 -1.44 -16.36 10.26
CA ILE A 77 -2.14 -17.25 11.19
C ILE A 77 -2.93 -18.33 10.47
N CYS A 78 -3.64 -17.99 9.40
CA CYS A 78 -4.41 -18.96 8.61
C CYS A 78 -3.50 -20.01 7.95
N ILE A 79 -2.38 -19.58 7.36
CA ILE A 79 -1.42 -20.46 6.69
C ILE A 79 -0.68 -21.34 7.70
N LEU A 80 -0.19 -20.77 8.80
CA LEU A 80 0.52 -21.53 9.83
C LEU A 80 -0.37 -22.56 10.51
N ASN A 81 -1.64 -22.23 10.81
CA ASN A 81 -2.60 -23.19 11.32
C ASN A 81 -2.70 -24.41 10.39
N TRP A 82 -2.83 -24.18 9.07
CA TRP A 82 -2.87 -25.27 8.08
C TRP A 82 -1.56 -26.08 8.00
N ILE A 83 -0.40 -25.42 8.01
CA ILE A 83 0.91 -26.10 7.98
C ILE A 83 1.05 -27.02 9.21
N ILE A 84 0.72 -26.54 10.40
CA ILE A 84 0.81 -27.31 11.66
C ILE A 84 -0.07 -28.55 11.58
N ILE A 85 -1.32 -28.41 11.15
CA ILE A 85 -2.27 -29.52 11.04
C ILE A 85 -1.78 -30.56 10.00
N LYS A 86 -1.37 -30.08 8.81
CA LYS A 86 -0.98 -30.95 7.70
C LYS A 86 0.26 -31.78 8.02
N TYR A 87 1.22 -31.21 8.75
CA TYR A 87 2.49 -31.87 9.05
C TYR A 87 2.60 -32.38 10.50
N LYS A 88 1.49 -32.49 11.24
CA LYS A 88 1.45 -32.87 12.66
C LYS A 88 2.22 -34.15 13.04
N ASN A 89 2.44 -35.05 12.09
CA ASN A 89 3.17 -36.31 12.31
C ASN A 89 4.70 -36.16 12.30
N LYS A 90 5.25 -35.01 11.88
CA LYS A 90 6.69 -34.71 11.92
C LYS A 90 7.08 -34.16 13.30
N ASN A 91 8.25 -34.53 13.83
CA ASN A 91 8.66 -34.21 15.21
C ASN A 91 8.44 -32.75 15.65
N ILE A 92 8.94 -31.77 14.86
CA ILE A 92 8.78 -30.34 15.19
C ILE A 92 7.29 -29.93 15.20
N PHE A 93 6.54 -30.38 14.20
CA PHE A 93 5.12 -30.03 14.05
C PHE A 93 4.22 -30.76 15.04
N LYS A 94 4.64 -31.92 15.55
CA LYS A 94 3.95 -32.63 16.63
C LYS A 94 3.93 -31.75 17.89
N MET A 95 5.09 -31.21 18.28
CA MET A 95 5.19 -30.27 19.41
C MET A 95 4.35 -29.01 19.19
N LEU A 96 4.43 -28.41 18.00
CA LEU A 96 3.63 -27.24 17.65
C LEU A 96 2.12 -27.53 17.64
N SER A 97 1.72 -28.74 17.24
CA SER A 97 0.30 -29.14 17.21
C SER A 97 -0.30 -29.27 18.61
N LEU A 98 0.48 -29.76 19.58
CA LEU A 98 0.06 -29.84 20.99
C LEU A 98 -0.17 -28.46 21.60
N ASN A 99 0.68 -27.49 21.23
CA ASN A 99 0.62 -26.11 21.72
C ASN A 99 0.06 -25.12 20.67
N LYS A 100 -0.71 -25.60 19.70
CA LYS A 100 -1.11 -24.85 18.49
C LYS A 100 -1.70 -23.49 18.81
N LYS A 101 -2.65 -23.44 19.75
CA LYS A 101 -3.38 -22.22 20.12
C LYS A 101 -2.43 -21.15 20.66
N SER A 102 -1.62 -21.49 21.65
CA SER A 102 -0.64 -20.58 22.24
C SER A 102 0.40 -20.13 21.22
N PHE A 103 0.85 -21.04 20.35
CA PHE A 103 1.79 -20.72 19.27
C PHE A 103 1.20 -19.72 18.26
N LEU A 104 -0.04 -19.93 17.81
CA LEU A 104 -0.69 -18.99 16.88
C LEU A 104 -0.87 -17.60 17.52
N LYS A 105 -1.24 -17.53 18.80
CA LYS A 105 -1.34 -16.26 19.53
C LYS A 105 0.02 -15.56 19.63
N LEU A 106 1.07 -16.30 19.99
CA LEU A 106 2.43 -15.78 20.05
C LEU A 106 2.87 -15.21 18.69
N VAL A 107 2.64 -15.96 17.61
CA VAL A 107 3.00 -15.53 16.26
C VAL A 107 2.27 -14.26 15.85
N PHE A 108 0.97 -14.14 16.17
CA PHE A 108 0.20 -12.93 15.88
C PHE A 108 0.84 -11.70 16.55
N TRP A 109 1.18 -11.78 17.83
CA TRP A 109 1.82 -10.69 18.56
C TRP A 109 3.23 -10.39 18.06
N LEU A 110 4.02 -11.43 17.74
CA LEU A 110 5.36 -11.25 17.18
C LEU A 110 5.29 -10.50 15.83
N PHE A 111 4.33 -10.83 14.96
CA PHE A 111 4.17 -10.10 13.70
C PHE A 111 3.83 -8.63 13.91
N ILE A 112 2.97 -8.31 14.87
CA ILE A 112 2.63 -6.91 15.18
C ILE A 112 3.87 -6.19 15.73
N ILE A 113 4.54 -6.76 16.73
CA ILE A 113 5.73 -6.14 17.34
C ILE A 113 6.80 -5.90 16.28
N ILE A 114 7.17 -6.94 15.52
CA ILE A 114 8.20 -6.84 14.48
C ILE A 114 7.77 -5.86 13.39
N GLY A 115 6.49 -5.85 13.02
CA GLY A 115 5.95 -4.98 11.97
C GLY A 115 5.90 -3.50 12.37
N THR A 116 5.58 -3.18 13.62
CA THR A 116 5.43 -1.79 14.09
C THR A 116 6.70 -1.23 14.72
N PHE A 117 7.62 -2.07 15.21
CA PHE A 117 8.81 -1.62 15.93
C PHE A 117 9.72 -0.69 15.10
N PRO A 118 10.06 -1.01 13.83
CA PRO A 118 10.88 -0.12 13.02
C PRO A 118 10.26 1.26 12.86
N LEU A 119 8.94 1.33 12.56
CA LEU A 119 8.23 2.58 12.41
C LEU A 119 8.17 3.36 13.72
N LEU A 120 7.91 2.69 14.85
CA LEU A 120 7.93 3.33 16.16
C LEU A 120 9.30 3.96 16.46
N PHE A 121 10.37 3.21 16.18
CA PHE A 121 11.73 3.66 16.41
C PHE A 121 12.08 4.88 15.54
N THR A 122 11.80 4.84 14.23
CA THR A 122 12.02 5.98 13.33
C THR A 122 11.17 7.18 13.74
N SER A 123 9.92 6.98 14.15
CA SER A 123 9.02 8.07 14.58
C SER A 123 9.55 8.80 15.81
N LEU A 124 10.05 8.06 16.79
CA LEU A 124 10.66 8.64 18.00
C LEU A 124 11.94 9.40 17.66
N ASN A 125 12.76 8.87 16.75
CA ASN A 125 13.95 9.55 16.28
C ASN A 125 13.63 10.86 15.55
N ASP A 126 12.66 10.84 14.63
CA ASP A 126 12.21 12.02 13.89
C ASP A 126 11.65 13.10 14.83
N LEU A 127 10.90 12.70 15.85
CA LEU A 127 10.37 13.60 16.87
C LEU A 127 11.49 14.23 17.72
N ILE A 128 12.46 13.43 18.18
CA ILE A 128 13.61 13.92 18.96
C ILE A 128 14.46 14.88 18.13
N ASN A 129 14.73 14.55 16.86
CA ASN A 129 15.56 15.38 15.99
C ASN A 129 14.82 16.67 15.59
N GLY A 130 13.53 16.59 15.28
CA GLY A 130 12.69 17.75 15.03
C GLY A 130 12.65 18.71 16.23
N LEU A 131 12.53 18.19 17.46
CA LEU A 131 12.59 19.01 18.68
C LEU A 131 13.96 19.67 18.89
N LYS A 132 15.07 18.98 18.57
CA LYS A 132 16.41 19.57 18.67
C LYS A 132 16.58 20.75 17.72
N ILE A 133 16.10 20.61 16.47
CA ILE A 133 16.17 21.65 15.44
C ILE A 133 15.29 22.85 15.81
N TYR A 134 14.09 22.60 16.34
CA TYR A 134 13.23 23.68 16.84
C TYR A 134 13.90 24.48 17.97
N ASN A 135 14.58 23.78 18.90
CA ASN A 135 15.22 24.40 20.05
C ASN A 135 16.54 25.12 19.73
N SER A 136 17.20 24.82 18.61
CA SER A 136 18.47 25.47 18.24
C SER A 136 18.30 26.91 17.75
N LYS A 137 17.06 27.40 17.55
CA LYS A 137 16.75 28.74 16.98
C LYS A 137 17.47 29.06 15.66
N SER A 138 18.07 28.04 15.04
CA SER A 138 18.44 28.09 13.64
C SER A 138 17.13 28.18 12.85
N ASP A 139 17.11 28.99 11.80
CA ASP A 139 16.04 28.88 10.79
C ASP A 139 15.86 27.40 10.43
N VAL A 140 14.64 26.97 10.14
CA VAL A 140 14.37 25.58 9.75
C VAL A 140 15.17 25.31 8.47
N THR A 141 16.34 24.68 8.62
CA THR A 141 17.18 24.22 7.51
C THR A 141 16.57 22.96 6.92
N LEU A 142 17.01 22.59 5.71
CA LEU A 142 16.55 21.36 5.04
C LEU A 142 16.73 20.11 5.91
N ASP A 143 17.70 20.11 6.82
CA ASP A 143 17.96 19.02 7.79
C ASP A 143 16.77 18.72 8.72
N GLY A 144 15.84 19.67 8.88
CA GLY A 144 14.63 19.52 9.70
C GLY A 144 13.37 19.17 8.94
N ILE A 145 13.45 19.01 7.62
CA ILE A 145 12.32 18.82 6.72
C ILE A 145 12.47 17.46 6.03
N ASP A 146 11.40 16.69 6.03
CA ASP A 146 11.26 15.59 5.09
C ASP A 146 10.85 16.16 3.74
N ILE A 147 11.81 16.27 2.82
CA ILE A 147 11.60 16.85 1.48
C ILE A 147 10.61 16.02 0.65
N HIS A 148 10.55 14.70 0.86
CA HIS A 148 9.56 13.87 0.18
C HIS A 148 8.15 14.33 0.60
N LEU A 149 7.89 14.42 1.89
CA LEU A 149 6.54 14.64 2.43
C LEU A 149 6.17 16.12 2.61
N LEU A 150 7.14 17.02 2.47
CA LEU A 150 7.04 18.46 2.75
C LEU A 150 6.40 18.75 4.10
N VAL A 151 6.94 18.08 5.10
CA VAL A 151 6.64 18.26 6.52
C VAL A 151 7.93 18.30 7.32
N THR A 152 7.89 18.94 8.47
CA THR A 152 9.00 18.87 9.43
C THR A 152 9.17 17.44 9.96
N LEU A 153 10.39 17.07 10.38
CA LEU A 153 10.63 15.78 11.03
C LEU A 153 9.74 15.58 12.27
N PHE A 154 9.43 16.67 12.98
CA PHE A 154 8.51 16.63 14.12
C PHE A 154 7.09 16.21 13.69
N GLU A 155 6.53 16.84 12.66
CA GLU A 155 5.21 16.49 12.11
C GLU A 155 5.19 15.04 11.59
N LYS A 156 6.22 14.64 10.84
CA LYS A 156 6.36 13.25 10.36
C LYS A 156 6.37 12.26 11.53
N GLY A 157 7.15 12.54 12.58
CA GLY A 157 7.20 11.72 13.79
C GLY A 157 5.83 11.58 14.45
N ILE A 158 5.05 12.65 14.55
CA ILE A 158 3.68 12.61 15.08
C ILE A 158 2.76 11.76 14.20
N ILE A 159 2.78 11.98 12.89
CA ILE A 159 1.94 11.24 11.93
C ILE A 159 2.21 9.74 12.03
N ASN A 160 3.49 9.36 12.02
CA ASN A 160 3.89 7.95 12.10
C ASN A 160 3.53 7.33 13.46
N LEU A 161 3.63 8.06 14.57
CA LEU A 161 3.12 7.61 15.87
C LEU A 161 1.60 7.37 15.88
N ILE A 162 0.82 8.28 15.27
CA ILE A 162 -0.63 8.11 15.13
C ILE A 162 -0.96 6.84 14.33
N ILE A 163 -0.22 6.58 13.25
CA ILE A 163 -0.38 5.38 12.42
C ILE A 163 -0.05 4.11 13.22
N VAL A 164 1.10 4.08 13.92
CA VAL A 164 1.47 2.95 14.79
C VAL A 164 0.39 2.70 15.84
N PHE A 165 -0.08 3.75 16.50
CA PHE A 165 -1.14 3.64 17.50
C PHE A 165 -2.43 3.09 16.89
N ALA A 166 -2.86 3.59 15.73
CA ALA A 166 -4.06 3.12 15.03
C ALA A 166 -3.94 1.63 14.64
N ILE A 167 -2.78 1.20 14.14
CA ILE A 167 -2.51 -0.21 13.80
C ILE A 167 -2.58 -1.09 15.04
N ILE A 168 -1.97 -0.67 16.15
CA ILE A 168 -2.00 -1.42 17.41
C ILE A 168 -3.44 -1.52 17.91
N VAL A 169 -4.17 -0.41 18.03
CA VAL A 169 -5.56 -0.40 18.51
C VAL A 169 -6.46 -1.26 17.65
N PHE A 170 -6.34 -1.16 16.32
CA PHE A 170 -7.10 -2.02 15.40
C PHE A 170 -6.81 -3.51 15.64
N ASN A 171 -5.53 -3.87 15.77
CA ASN A 171 -5.14 -5.27 15.97
C ASN A 171 -5.54 -5.80 17.35
N LEU A 172 -5.49 -4.97 18.41
CA LEU A 172 -6.04 -5.32 19.72
C LEU A 172 -7.53 -5.62 19.59
N TYR A 173 -8.28 -4.71 18.97
CA TYR A 173 -9.72 -4.89 18.73
C TYR A 173 -9.99 -6.17 17.95
N PHE A 174 -9.33 -6.35 16.81
CA PHE A 174 -9.49 -7.52 15.94
C PHE A 174 -9.14 -8.82 16.67
N TYR A 175 -8.06 -8.82 17.45
CA TYR A 175 -7.63 -9.98 18.20
C TYR A 175 -8.66 -10.41 19.24
N PHE A 176 -9.06 -9.49 20.12
CA PHE A 176 -9.96 -9.80 21.22
C PHE A 176 -11.38 -10.08 20.73
N LYS A 177 -11.84 -9.37 19.70
CA LYS A 177 -13.21 -9.51 19.19
C LYS A 177 -13.39 -10.72 18.28
N HIS A 178 -12.38 -11.05 17.45
CA HIS A 178 -12.52 -12.05 16.39
C HIS A 178 -11.47 -13.15 16.49
N LEU A 179 -10.18 -12.82 16.40
CA LEU A 179 -9.15 -13.83 16.15
C LEU A 179 -8.98 -14.81 17.31
N ASN A 180 -9.02 -14.34 18.56
CA ASN A 180 -8.90 -15.20 19.74
C ASN A 180 -9.99 -16.28 19.76
N TYR A 181 -11.25 -15.90 19.49
CA TYR A 181 -12.35 -16.85 19.36
C TYR A 181 -12.10 -17.85 18.22
N MET A 182 -11.66 -17.37 17.06
CA MET A 182 -11.40 -18.23 15.90
C MET A 182 -10.29 -19.27 16.15
N ILE A 183 -9.26 -18.90 16.92
CA ILE A 183 -8.18 -19.80 17.34
C ILE A 183 -8.68 -20.79 18.38
N GLU A 184 -9.43 -20.33 19.39
CA GLU A 184 -9.89 -21.18 20.50
C GLU A 184 -10.89 -22.26 20.06
N THR A 185 -11.74 -21.93 19.11
CA THR A 185 -12.81 -22.82 18.62
C THR A 185 -12.41 -23.66 17.41
N ASN A 186 -11.15 -23.60 16.96
CA ASN A 186 -10.69 -24.20 15.70
C ASN A 186 -11.45 -23.74 14.45
N TYR A 187 -12.19 -22.64 14.53
CA TYR A 187 -13.02 -22.11 13.45
C TYR A 187 -12.25 -21.88 12.14
N LEU A 188 -10.95 -21.54 12.23
CA LEU A 188 -10.06 -21.37 11.07
C LEU A 188 -9.97 -22.64 10.20
N GLU A 189 -9.92 -23.80 10.85
CA GLU A 189 -9.83 -25.12 10.20
C GLU A 189 -11.18 -25.53 9.61
N ASP A 190 -12.23 -25.48 10.43
CA ASP A 190 -13.59 -25.91 10.07
C ASP A 190 -14.14 -25.16 8.84
N ASN A 191 -13.73 -23.90 8.67
CA ASN A 191 -14.18 -23.04 7.58
C ASN A 191 -13.15 -22.86 6.45
N ASN A 192 -12.04 -23.61 6.48
CA ASN A 192 -11.01 -23.62 5.43
C ASN A 192 -10.40 -22.23 5.12
N PHE A 193 -10.08 -21.46 6.16
CA PHE A 193 -9.52 -20.10 6.03
C PHE A 193 -8.13 -20.04 5.35
N VAL A 194 -7.46 -21.18 5.18
CA VAL A 194 -6.22 -21.24 4.38
C VAL A 194 -6.45 -20.89 2.91
N LYS A 195 -7.62 -21.22 2.36
CA LYS A 195 -7.94 -20.94 0.95
C LYS A 195 -8.00 -19.45 0.62
N PRO A 196 -8.76 -18.60 1.35
CA PRO A 196 -8.72 -17.16 1.14
C PRO A 196 -7.33 -16.58 1.46
N ALA A 197 -6.62 -17.08 2.49
CA ALA A 197 -5.28 -16.59 2.81
C ALA A 197 -4.27 -16.81 1.68
N ILE A 198 -4.18 -18.02 1.11
CA ILE A 198 -3.30 -18.29 -0.04
C ILE A 198 -3.71 -17.44 -1.24
N THR A 199 -5.02 -17.24 -1.47
CA THR A 199 -5.49 -16.41 -2.59
C THR A 199 -5.01 -14.96 -2.46
N VAL A 200 -5.16 -14.36 -1.27
CA VAL A 200 -4.72 -12.97 -1.01
C VAL A 200 -3.19 -12.87 -1.05
N VAL A 201 -2.46 -13.78 -0.40
CA VAL A 201 -0.99 -13.78 -0.42
C VAL A 201 -0.43 -13.96 -1.84
N SER A 202 -0.99 -14.89 -2.63
CA SER A 202 -0.59 -15.03 -4.04
C SER A 202 -0.89 -13.75 -4.83
N SER A 203 -2.05 -13.12 -4.61
CA SER A 203 -2.40 -11.85 -5.26
C SER A 203 -1.38 -10.75 -4.92
N ILE A 204 -0.98 -10.63 -3.64
CA ILE A 204 0.05 -9.69 -3.20
C ILE A 204 1.37 -9.99 -3.92
N ILE A 205 1.88 -11.21 -3.80
CA ILE A 205 3.19 -11.59 -4.37
C ILE A 205 3.22 -11.34 -5.88
N PHE A 206 2.24 -11.83 -6.62
CA PHE A 206 2.22 -11.65 -8.07
C PHE A 206 2.04 -10.18 -8.47
N SER A 207 1.23 -9.41 -7.72
CA SER A 207 1.05 -7.99 -8.03
C SER A 207 2.35 -7.21 -7.83
N TYR A 208 3.04 -7.41 -6.70
CA TYR A 208 4.30 -6.72 -6.42
C TYR A 208 5.43 -7.16 -7.36
N LEU A 209 5.50 -8.44 -7.74
CA LEU A 209 6.47 -8.89 -8.74
C LEU A 209 6.31 -8.14 -10.07
N VAL A 210 5.07 -7.97 -10.54
CA VAL A 210 4.81 -7.23 -11.77
C VAL A 210 5.05 -5.74 -11.60
N ILE A 211 4.68 -5.13 -10.46
CA ILE A 211 5.03 -3.73 -10.17
C ILE A 211 6.53 -3.53 -10.24
N VAL A 212 7.32 -4.40 -9.60
CA VAL A 212 8.78 -4.28 -9.62
C VAL A 212 9.29 -4.28 -11.06
N VAL A 213 8.82 -5.22 -11.89
CA VAL A 213 9.19 -5.27 -13.32
C VAL A 213 8.76 -4.01 -14.06
N LEU A 214 7.52 -3.55 -13.88
CA LEU A 214 7.00 -2.37 -14.59
C LEU A 214 7.65 -1.07 -14.13
N LYS A 215 7.92 -0.90 -12.84
CA LYS A 215 8.65 0.25 -12.27
C LYS A 215 10.03 0.41 -12.89
N HIS A 216 10.76 -0.69 -12.99
CA HIS A 216 12.06 -0.64 -13.63
C HIS A 216 11.91 -0.54 -15.16
N ALA A 217 10.86 -1.08 -15.77
CA ALA A 217 10.66 -0.92 -17.21
C ALA A 217 10.31 0.53 -17.61
N SER A 218 9.51 1.23 -16.82
CA SER A 218 9.07 2.60 -17.12
C SER A 218 10.11 3.64 -16.71
N GLY A 219 10.62 3.59 -15.47
CA GLY A 219 11.53 4.59 -14.93
C GLY A 219 10.96 6.01 -14.95
N ARG A 220 9.64 6.13 -14.82
CA ARG A 220 8.93 7.40 -14.94
C ARG A 220 9.15 8.26 -13.66
N PRO A 221 9.42 9.57 -13.81
CA PRO A 221 9.74 10.46 -12.69
C PRO A 221 8.50 11.04 -12.03
N PHE A 222 8.60 11.31 -10.72
CA PHE A 222 7.54 11.96 -9.95
C PHE A 222 7.18 13.34 -10.49
N TYR A 223 5.94 13.78 -10.22
CA TYR A 223 5.52 15.16 -10.49
C TYR A 223 6.46 16.16 -9.82
N LEU A 224 6.90 15.88 -8.58
CA LEU A 224 7.79 16.75 -7.82
C LEU A 224 9.09 17.05 -8.58
N ASN A 225 9.64 16.09 -9.32
CA ASN A 225 10.82 16.30 -10.16
C ASN A 225 10.52 17.11 -11.43
N VAL A 226 9.37 16.90 -12.04
CA VAL A 226 8.96 17.60 -13.27
C VAL A 226 8.66 19.07 -12.98
N ALA A 227 7.91 19.33 -11.90
CA ALA A 227 7.57 20.66 -11.42
C ALA A 227 8.57 21.18 -10.37
N TRP A 228 9.81 20.67 -10.34
CA TRP A 228 10.79 21.04 -9.32
C TRP A 228 10.97 22.56 -9.23
N THR A 229 11.40 23.21 -10.31
CA THR A 229 11.55 24.67 -10.32
C THR A 229 10.38 25.35 -11.03
N ASN A 230 10.22 26.65 -10.75
CA ASN A 230 9.32 27.51 -11.52
C ASN A 230 9.60 27.45 -13.03
N ASN A 231 10.86 27.25 -13.42
CA ASN A 231 11.26 27.15 -14.81
C ASN A 231 10.90 25.78 -15.41
N SER A 232 11.20 24.68 -14.70
CA SER A 232 10.88 23.33 -15.18
C SER A 232 9.36 23.12 -15.31
N ALA A 233 8.57 23.64 -14.35
CA ALA A 233 7.11 23.63 -14.42
C ALA A 233 6.59 24.32 -15.70
N LYS A 234 7.09 25.52 -16.02
CA LYS A 234 6.72 26.24 -17.26
C LYS A 234 7.08 25.47 -18.53
N ILE A 235 8.28 24.86 -18.57
CA ILE A 235 8.73 24.06 -19.70
C ILE A 235 7.83 22.82 -19.88
N ALA A 236 7.42 22.20 -18.77
CA ALA A 236 6.54 21.03 -18.75
C ALA A 236 5.06 21.36 -19.02
N GLY A 237 4.68 22.64 -19.05
CA GLY A 237 3.30 23.09 -19.21
C GLY A 237 2.44 22.93 -17.95
N LEU A 238 3.05 23.01 -16.77
CA LEU A 238 2.43 22.94 -15.44
C LEU A 238 2.38 24.33 -14.80
N ASP A 239 1.51 24.54 -13.80
CA ASP A 239 1.44 25.80 -13.07
C ASP A 239 2.74 26.01 -12.24
N PRO A 240 3.53 27.06 -12.51
CA PRO A 240 4.73 27.37 -11.71
C PRO A 240 4.41 27.62 -10.22
N ASN A 241 3.18 28.03 -9.88
CA ASN A 241 2.76 28.22 -8.48
C ASN A 241 2.71 26.92 -7.68
N ASN A 242 2.80 25.76 -8.36
CA ASN A 242 2.86 24.44 -7.75
C ASN A 242 4.30 23.89 -7.67
N SER A 243 5.30 24.71 -8.01
CA SER A 243 6.71 24.32 -7.91
C SER A 243 7.20 24.19 -6.47
N ILE A 244 8.27 23.43 -6.26
CA ILE A 244 8.82 23.22 -4.91
C ILE A 244 9.30 24.53 -4.29
N GLU A 245 9.82 25.46 -5.10
CA GLU A 245 10.21 26.81 -4.68
C GLU A 245 9.04 27.58 -4.04
N GLU A 246 7.87 27.55 -4.67
CA GLU A 246 6.69 28.28 -4.18
C GLU A 246 6.09 27.61 -2.94
N LEU A 247 6.11 26.27 -2.89
CA LEU A 247 5.69 25.53 -1.68
C LEU A 247 6.60 25.83 -0.49
N PHE A 248 7.92 25.90 -0.70
CA PHE A 248 8.87 26.27 0.36
C PHE A 248 8.62 27.69 0.88
N LYS A 249 8.38 28.65 -0.02
CA LYS A 249 8.02 30.02 0.36
C LYS A 249 6.73 30.06 1.18
N LEU A 250 5.72 29.29 0.80
CA LEU A 250 4.44 29.21 1.51
C LEU A 250 4.65 28.77 2.97
N TYR A 251 5.54 27.82 3.23
CA TYR A 251 5.85 27.31 4.57
C TYR A 251 6.93 28.12 5.31
N GLY A 252 7.47 29.17 4.70
CA GLY A 252 8.53 29.99 5.30
C GLY A 252 9.88 29.28 5.40
N TRP A 253 10.13 28.30 4.54
CA TRP A 253 11.39 27.53 4.51
C TRP A 253 12.37 28.09 3.48
N ASN A 254 13.67 27.96 3.77
CA ASN A 254 14.70 28.40 2.83
C ASN A 254 15.02 27.30 1.82
N PHE A 255 14.70 27.55 0.55
CA PHE A 255 14.93 26.63 -0.55
C PHE A 255 16.42 26.46 -0.93
N TYR A 256 17.24 27.48 -0.70
CA TYR A 256 18.61 27.56 -1.25
C TYR A 256 19.71 26.96 -0.35
N ASP A 257 19.40 25.99 0.49
CA ASP A 257 20.43 25.25 1.22
C ASP A 257 21.04 24.16 0.31
N PRO A 258 22.31 24.29 -0.11
CA PRO A 258 22.92 23.42 -1.13
C PRO A 258 23.09 21.96 -0.70
N LYS A 259 22.82 21.61 0.57
CA LYS A 259 22.99 20.24 1.08
C LYS A 259 21.78 19.31 0.87
N GLY A 260 20.58 19.85 0.60
CA GLY A 260 19.35 19.05 0.51
C GLY A 260 18.79 18.85 -0.91
N ILE A 261 19.43 19.43 -1.94
CA ILE A 261 18.94 19.42 -3.34
C ILE A 261 19.32 18.11 -4.08
N ASP A 262 20.09 17.21 -3.46
CA ASP A 262 20.61 16.01 -4.16
C ASP A 262 19.60 14.85 -4.31
N ILE A 263 18.44 14.92 -3.64
CA ILE A 263 17.43 13.84 -3.67
C ILE A 263 16.46 14.03 -4.84
N PHE A 264 16.10 15.27 -5.16
CA PHE A 264 15.19 15.62 -6.25
C PHE A 264 15.83 16.71 -7.11
N SER A 265 15.82 16.48 -8.41
CA SER A 265 16.22 17.49 -9.39
C SER A 265 15.26 17.48 -10.57
N GLU A 266 15.43 18.47 -11.44
CA GLU A 266 14.59 18.69 -12.60
C GLU A 266 14.58 17.44 -13.52
N ALA A 267 13.39 16.92 -13.79
CA ALA A 267 13.18 15.83 -14.74
C ALA A 267 12.28 16.23 -15.89
N ASN A 268 12.47 15.61 -17.05
CA ASN A 268 11.51 15.69 -18.14
C ASN A 268 10.27 14.84 -17.81
N TYR A 269 9.09 15.34 -18.19
CA TYR A 269 7.87 14.55 -18.13
C TYR A 269 7.90 13.41 -19.15
N TYR A 270 7.49 12.21 -18.72
CA TYR A 270 7.29 11.05 -19.58
C TYR A 270 5.89 10.48 -19.38
N GLU A 271 5.25 10.08 -20.47
CA GLU A 271 3.99 9.34 -20.44
C GLU A 271 4.20 7.93 -19.90
N TRP A 272 3.16 7.32 -19.30
CA TRP A 272 3.30 6.00 -18.67
C TRP A 272 3.72 4.86 -19.62
N TRP A 273 3.48 5.01 -20.92
CA TRP A 273 3.89 4.05 -21.95
C TRP A 273 5.28 4.33 -22.53
N GLN A 274 5.91 5.46 -22.17
CA GLN A 274 7.25 5.81 -22.62
C GLN A 274 8.27 5.23 -21.66
N THR A 275 9.08 4.29 -22.15
CA THR A 275 10.20 3.73 -21.38
C THR A 275 11.31 4.77 -21.25
N ASN A 276 11.73 5.08 -20.02
CA ASN A 276 12.81 6.01 -19.75
C ASN A 276 14.17 5.28 -19.67
N ASN A 277 14.94 5.27 -20.77
CA ASN A 277 16.33 4.75 -20.82
C ASN A 277 16.56 3.36 -20.17
N THR A 278 15.55 2.49 -20.10
CA THR A 278 15.54 1.23 -19.34
C THR A 278 16.78 0.37 -19.56
N LEU A 279 17.18 0.19 -20.82
CA LEU A 279 18.34 -0.64 -21.17
C LEU A 279 19.68 -0.01 -20.74
N LYS A 280 19.79 1.32 -20.77
CA LYS A 280 20.99 2.04 -20.28
C LYS A 280 21.07 1.96 -18.76
N ASN A 281 19.92 2.06 -18.10
CA ASN A 281 19.82 1.99 -16.65
C ASN A 281 19.88 0.56 -16.10
N TRP A 282 19.90 -0.49 -16.95
CA TRP A 282 20.06 -1.88 -16.51
C TRP A 282 21.36 -2.10 -15.73
N ILE A 283 22.41 -1.33 -16.05
CA ILE A 283 23.69 -1.37 -15.32
C ILE A 283 23.47 -1.05 -13.83
N ASN A 284 22.52 -0.17 -13.51
CA ASN A 284 22.21 0.24 -12.14
C ASN A 284 21.39 -0.81 -11.35
N TRP A 285 20.89 -1.88 -11.98
CA TRP A 285 20.02 -2.87 -11.30
C TRP A 285 20.76 -3.76 -10.30
N LEU A 286 22.06 -3.96 -10.48
CA LEU A 286 22.88 -4.83 -9.63
C LEU A 286 23.86 -4.06 -8.75
N THR A 287 23.79 -2.72 -8.74
CA THR A 287 24.78 -1.86 -8.11
C THR A 287 24.33 -1.28 -6.76
N TYR A 288 23.10 -1.59 -6.32
CA TYR A 288 22.61 -1.19 -5.01
C TYR A 288 23.21 -2.07 -3.89
N PRO A 289 23.75 -1.51 -2.78
CA PRO A 289 23.86 -0.10 -2.40
C PRO A 289 25.26 0.53 -2.58
N GLU A 290 26.24 -0.20 -3.12
CA GLU A 290 27.68 0.13 -2.95
C GLU A 290 28.28 1.06 -4.03
N ILE A 291 27.57 1.37 -5.12
CA ILE A 291 28.07 2.26 -6.20
C ILE A 291 27.08 3.42 -6.39
N PRO A 292 27.55 4.68 -6.51
CA PRO A 292 26.66 5.80 -6.83
C PRO A 292 25.91 5.48 -8.13
N TRP A 293 24.58 5.53 -8.05
CA TRP A 293 23.70 5.31 -9.18
C TRP A 293 24.12 6.23 -10.33
N ILE A 294 24.35 5.68 -11.53
CA ILE A 294 24.66 6.50 -12.70
C ILE A 294 23.36 7.17 -13.12
N ASP A 295 23.21 8.45 -12.80
CA ASP A 295 22.09 9.28 -13.22
C ASP A 295 22.43 9.94 -14.56
N TYR A 296 21.57 9.73 -15.55
CA TYR A 296 21.71 10.32 -16.87
C TYR A 296 20.93 11.65 -17.00
N GLY A 297 20.50 12.24 -15.88
CA GLY A 297 19.61 13.40 -15.84
C GLY A 297 18.17 13.03 -16.24
N ASP A 298 17.85 11.74 -16.21
CA ASP A 298 16.56 11.20 -16.61
C ASP A 298 15.69 10.82 -15.41
N HIS A 299 16.23 10.88 -14.19
CA HIS A 299 15.53 10.55 -12.97
C HIS A 299 14.96 9.13 -12.98
N TYR A 300 15.61 8.20 -13.67
CA TYR A 300 15.13 6.82 -13.77
C TYR A 300 14.97 6.12 -12.40
N ARG A 301 15.71 6.56 -11.38
CA ARG A 301 15.60 6.05 -10.00
C ARG A 301 14.24 6.38 -9.35
N ASP A 302 13.55 7.41 -9.82
CA ASP A 302 12.32 7.96 -9.25
C ASP A 302 11.05 7.18 -9.69
N MET A 303 11.21 5.88 -9.97
CA MET A 303 10.28 4.92 -10.57
C MET A 303 8.85 4.95 -10.00
N ASP A 304 7.99 5.85 -10.46
CA ASP A 304 6.67 6.10 -9.89
C ASP A 304 5.60 5.08 -10.34
N PHE A 305 5.62 4.69 -11.62
CA PHE A 305 4.62 3.85 -12.27
C PHE A 305 5.02 2.38 -12.22
N PRO A 306 4.15 1.46 -11.77
CA PRO A 306 2.84 1.68 -11.15
C PRO A 306 2.92 1.99 -9.65
N SER A 307 1.82 2.50 -9.07
CA SER A 307 1.77 2.79 -7.64
C SER A 307 1.71 1.52 -6.77
N GLY A 308 2.75 1.30 -5.96
CA GLY A 308 2.81 0.24 -4.95
C GLY A 308 1.86 0.47 -3.77
N HIS A 309 1.66 1.73 -3.38
CA HIS A 309 0.69 2.13 -2.35
C HIS A 309 -0.72 1.71 -2.75
N MET A 310 -1.13 1.99 -3.99
CA MET A 310 -2.47 1.59 -4.45
C MET A 310 -2.68 0.08 -4.47
N ILE A 311 -1.64 -0.71 -4.76
CA ILE A 311 -1.72 -2.18 -4.64
C ILE A 311 -1.88 -2.61 -3.18
N SER A 312 -1.16 -1.98 -2.24
CA SER A 312 -1.32 -2.20 -0.80
C SER A 312 -2.77 -2.01 -0.33
N TYR A 313 -3.36 -0.86 -0.66
CA TYR A 313 -4.76 -0.56 -0.34
C TYR A 313 -5.76 -1.46 -1.05
N SER A 314 -5.52 -1.82 -2.32
CA SER A 314 -6.39 -2.75 -3.05
C SER A 314 -6.42 -4.14 -2.39
N ASN A 315 -5.28 -4.58 -1.84
CA ASN A 315 -5.20 -5.85 -1.10
C ASN A 315 -5.92 -5.81 0.25
N LEU A 316 -6.07 -4.64 0.89
CA LEU A 316 -6.96 -4.48 2.04
C LEU A 316 -8.41 -4.77 1.66
N VAL A 317 -8.88 -4.30 0.50
CA VAL A 317 -10.23 -4.62 0.02
C VAL A 317 -10.36 -6.11 -0.33
N ALA A 318 -9.29 -6.74 -0.85
CA ALA A 318 -9.27 -8.18 -1.12
C ALA A 318 -9.48 -9.02 0.16
N MET A 319 -9.18 -8.50 1.35
CA MET A 319 -9.49 -9.17 2.62
C MET A 319 -10.98 -9.42 2.82
N ALA A 320 -11.87 -8.67 2.19
CA ALA A 320 -13.31 -8.94 2.20
C ALA A 320 -13.65 -10.34 1.64
N TYR A 321 -12.74 -10.95 0.88
CA TYR A 321 -12.90 -12.34 0.43
C TYR A 321 -12.98 -13.33 1.59
N PHE A 322 -12.38 -13.02 2.75
CA PHE A 322 -12.50 -13.84 3.96
C PHE A 322 -13.94 -13.93 4.46
N PHE A 323 -14.78 -12.93 4.20
CA PHE A 323 -16.18 -12.92 4.67
C PHE A 323 -17.01 -14.05 4.05
N TYR A 324 -16.67 -14.51 2.84
CA TYR A 324 -17.33 -15.66 2.21
C TYR A 324 -17.09 -16.99 2.94
N PHE A 325 -16.06 -17.05 3.77
CA PHE A 325 -15.69 -18.24 4.55
C PHE A 325 -16.18 -18.14 5.99
N THR A 326 -17.03 -17.16 6.32
CA THR A 326 -17.63 -17.07 7.65
C THR A 326 -18.87 -17.94 7.75
N LYS A 327 -19.08 -18.57 8.91
CA LYS A 327 -20.27 -19.37 9.23
C LYS A 327 -21.56 -18.62 8.92
N SER A 328 -21.65 -17.33 9.26
CA SER A 328 -22.83 -16.51 8.95
C SER A 328 -23.14 -16.50 7.45
N TYR A 329 -22.13 -16.26 6.61
CA TYR A 329 -22.33 -16.28 5.16
C TYR A 329 -22.61 -17.71 4.64
N GLN A 330 -21.89 -18.71 5.14
CA GLN A 330 -22.08 -20.10 4.72
C GLN A 330 -23.47 -20.66 5.07
N THR A 331 -24.07 -20.24 6.20
CA THR A 331 -25.39 -20.70 6.62
C THR A 331 -26.54 -19.87 6.05
N THR A 332 -26.39 -18.55 5.98
CA THR A 332 -27.50 -17.65 5.59
C THR A 332 -27.39 -17.10 4.17
N ASN A 333 -26.25 -17.26 3.51
CA ASN A 333 -25.89 -16.59 2.25
C ASN A 333 -26.03 -15.06 2.31
N LYS A 334 -25.92 -14.47 3.51
CA LYS A 334 -25.99 -13.03 3.74
C LYS A 334 -24.79 -12.59 4.57
N PHE A 335 -24.26 -11.41 4.24
CA PHE A 335 -23.27 -10.76 5.09
C PHE A 335 -23.92 -10.10 6.29
N THR A 336 -23.26 -10.16 7.44
CA THR A 336 -23.66 -9.41 8.64
C THR A 336 -23.48 -7.91 8.42
N ASN A 337 -24.13 -7.09 9.26
CA ASN A 337 -23.95 -5.64 9.18
C ASN A 337 -22.50 -5.24 9.48
N GLU A 338 -21.87 -5.91 10.45
CA GLU A 338 -20.44 -5.74 10.75
C GLU A 338 -19.55 -5.99 9.53
N GLN A 339 -19.77 -7.09 8.80
CA GLN A 339 -19.01 -7.40 7.57
C GLN A 339 -19.20 -6.34 6.48
N LYS A 340 -20.43 -5.83 6.32
CA LYS A 340 -20.71 -4.74 5.37
C LYS A 340 -20.01 -3.45 5.80
N SER A 341 -20.00 -3.12 7.09
CA SER A 341 -19.33 -1.94 7.63
C SER A 341 -17.82 -2.04 7.43
N VAL A 342 -17.19 -3.19 7.74
CA VAL A 342 -15.76 -3.39 7.51
C VAL A 342 -15.43 -3.25 6.01
N PHE A 343 -16.23 -3.86 5.13
CA PHE A 343 -16.05 -3.71 3.68
C PHE A 343 -16.17 -2.25 3.22
N ALA A 344 -17.17 -1.52 3.72
CA ALA A 344 -17.36 -0.11 3.40
C ALA A 344 -16.17 0.74 3.87
N ILE A 345 -15.69 0.53 5.09
CA ILE A 345 -14.50 1.19 5.63
C ILE A 345 -13.27 0.87 4.77
N SER A 346 -13.06 -0.40 4.39
CA SER A 346 -11.96 -0.77 3.49
C SER A 346 -12.06 -0.08 2.12
N CYS A 347 -13.27 0.08 1.57
CA CYS A 347 -13.47 0.82 0.32
C CYS A 347 -13.17 2.32 0.49
N ILE A 348 -13.59 2.93 1.59
CA ILE A 348 -13.28 4.33 1.90
C ILE A 348 -11.76 4.51 2.01
N LEU A 349 -11.09 3.66 2.78
CA LEU A 349 -9.63 3.65 2.92
C LEU A 349 -8.90 3.39 1.59
N TRP A 350 -9.55 2.76 0.62
CA TRP A 350 -8.99 2.55 -0.71
C TRP A 350 -9.25 3.72 -1.66
N ILE A 351 -10.33 4.48 -1.48
CA ILE A 351 -10.66 5.65 -2.30
C ILE A 351 -9.83 6.87 -1.88
N ILE A 352 -9.60 7.08 -0.59
CA ILE A 352 -8.76 8.19 -0.08
C ILE A 352 -7.39 8.29 -0.81
N PRO A 353 -6.58 7.21 -0.91
CA PRO A 353 -5.29 7.25 -1.58
C PRO A 353 -5.35 7.53 -3.08
N VAL A 354 -6.51 7.36 -3.74
CA VAL A 354 -6.68 7.78 -5.14
C VAL A 354 -6.43 9.27 -5.27
N PHE A 355 -6.91 10.08 -4.32
CA PHE A 355 -6.76 11.53 -4.36
C PHE A 355 -5.47 11.97 -3.67
N THR A 356 -5.21 11.45 -2.48
CA THR A 356 -4.10 11.96 -1.67
C THR A 356 -2.72 11.65 -2.24
N LEU A 357 -2.56 10.55 -3.00
CA LEU A 357 -1.28 10.25 -3.65
C LEU A 357 -0.96 11.22 -4.80
N GLN A 358 -1.99 11.76 -5.45
CA GLN A 358 -1.84 12.83 -6.46
C GLN A 358 -1.50 14.15 -5.78
N ILE A 359 -2.22 14.47 -4.70
CA ILE A 359 -1.97 15.69 -3.92
C ILE A 359 -0.52 15.70 -3.38
N GLN A 360 0.00 14.55 -2.95
CA GLN A 360 1.39 14.37 -2.49
C GLN A 360 2.46 14.39 -3.60
N MET A 361 2.10 14.60 -4.87
CA MET A 361 3.06 14.73 -5.98
C MET A 361 3.90 13.47 -6.30
N PHE A 362 3.61 12.32 -5.69
CA PHE A 362 4.37 11.08 -5.90
C PHE A 362 3.79 10.14 -6.95
N HIS A 363 2.57 10.39 -7.40
CA HIS A 363 1.94 9.51 -8.38
C HIS A 363 1.11 10.32 -9.35
N TRP A 364 1.32 10.03 -10.62
CA TRP A 364 0.42 10.50 -11.66
C TRP A 364 -0.92 9.75 -11.58
N PRO A 365 -2.02 10.36 -12.03
CA PRO A 365 -3.31 9.69 -12.06
C PRO A 365 -3.28 8.35 -12.81
N THR A 366 -2.53 8.24 -13.92
CA THR A 366 -2.36 6.96 -14.64
C THR A 366 -1.73 5.86 -13.79
N ASP A 367 -0.75 6.16 -12.93
CA ASP A 367 -0.12 5.18 -12.02
C ASP A 367 -1.13 4.56 -11.07
N ILE A 368 -2.04 5.40 -10.57
CA ILE A 368 -3.06 5.05 -9.58
C ILE A 368 -4.14 4.18 -10.21
N PHE A 369 -4.73 4.65 -11.31
CA PHE A 369 -5.84 3.95 -11.95
C PHE A 369 -5.40 2.66 -12.64
N PHE A 370 -4.18 2.61 -13.18
CA PHE A 370 -3.58 1.37 -13.65
C PHE A 370 -3.46 0.37 -12.50
N SER A 371 -2.87 0.77 -11.36
CA SER A 371 -2.69 -0.11 -10.20
C SER A 371 -4.03 -0.66 -9.67
N VAL A 372 -5.09 0.17 -9.64
CA VAL A 372 -6.43 -0.29 -9.25
C VAL A 372 -6.96 -1.37 -10.20
N CYS A 373 -6.94 -1.11 -11.51
CA CYS A 373 -7.39 -2.08 -12.51
C CYS A 373 -6.60 -3.39 -12.42
N PHE A 374 -5.29 -3.25 -12.27
CA PHE A 374 -4.34 -4.33 -12.21
C PHE A 374 -4.56 -5.22 -10.97
N ALA A 375 -4.71 -4.63 -9.78
CA ALA A 375 -4.99 -5.36 -8.54
C ALA A 375 -6.26 -6.22 -8.64
N ILE A 376 -7.35 -5.65 -9.17
CA ILE A 376 -8.62 -6.36 -9.32
C ILE A 376 -8.46 -7.56 -10.27
N LEU A 377 -7.81 -7.34 -11.42
CA LEU A 377 -7.60 -8.38 -12.42
C LEU A 377 -6.77 -9.54 -11.85
N PHE A 378 -5.64 -9.23 -11.20
CA PHE A 378 -4.76 -10.24 -10.61
C PHE A 378 -5.42 -11.00 -9.47
N PHE A 379 -6.21 -10.33 -8.63
CA PHE A 379 -6.98 -11.00 -7.59
C PHE A 379 -7.95 -12.03 -8.20
N VAL A 380 -8.67 -11.67 -9.28
CA VAL A 380 -9.58 -12.60 -9.98
C VAL A 380 -8.83 -13.78 -10.60
N ILE A 381 -7.67 -13.54 -11.22
CA ILE A 381 -6.82 -14.59 -11.80
C ILE A 381 -6.33 -15.54 -10.72
N CYS A 382 -5.74 -15.02 -9.64
CA CYS A 382 -5.25 -15.80 -8.51
C CYS A 382 -6.36 -16.64 -7.88
N LYS A 383 -7.53 -16.05 -7.65
CA LYS A 383 -8.71 -16.76 -7.15
C LYS A 383 -9.09 -17.94 -8.05
N LYS A 384 -9.12 -17.75 -9.38
CA LYS A 384 -9.42 -18.83 -10.34
C LYS A 384 -8.38 -19.95 -10.29
N ILE A 385 -7.09 -19.61 -10.27
CA ILE A 385 -5.98 -20.58 -10.23
C ILE A 385 -6.03 -21.38 -8.93
N ILE A 386 -6.11 -20.71 -7.77
CA ILE A 386 -6.15 -21.37 -6.46
C ILE A 386 -7.39 -22.26 -6.34
N ASN A 387 -8.56 -21.80 -6.80
CA ASN A 387 -9.75 -22.65 -6.86
C ASN A 387 -9.50 -23.95 -7.64
N ARG A 388 -8.91 -23.87 -8.84
CA ARG A 388 -8.60 -25.06 -9.66
C ARG A 388 -7.63 -26.02 -8.95
N ILE A 389 -6.61 -25.51 -8.27
CA ILE A 389 -5.63 -26.32 -7.54
C ILE A 389 -6.30 -27.06 -6.37
N PHE A 390 -7.16 -26.39 -5.60
CA PHE A 390 -7.86 -27.01 -4.48
C PHE A 390 -8.93 -28.01 -4.94
N TYR A 391 -9.65 -27.76 -6.05
CA TYR A 391 -10.61 -28.72 -6.61
C TYR A 391 -9.95 -30.00 -7.12
N LYS A 392 -8.78 -29.91 -7.77
CA LYS A 392 -8.04 -31.09 -8.26
C LYS A 392 -7.57 -32.04 -7.16
N LYS A 393 -7.44 -31.56 -5.91
CA LYS A 393 -7.04 -32.37 -4.75
C LYS A 393 -8.20 -33.06 -4.02
N ILE A 394 -9.45 -32.76 -4.38
CA ILE A 394 -10.65 -33.40 -3.79
C ILE A 394 -11.13 -34.56 -4.68
N ILE A 395 -10.82 -34.52 -5.97
CA ILE A 395 -11.20 -35.55 -6.96
C ILE A 395 -10.16 -36.68 -7.06
N LYS A 396 -8.94 -36.45 -6.57
CA LYS A 396 -7.92 -37.49 -6.34
C LYS A 396 -7.95 -37.86 -4.86
#